data_AF-A0A9E1RXX0-F1
#
_entry.id   AF-A0A9E1RXX0-F1
#
_cell.length_a   1.000
_cell.length_b   1.000
_cell.length_c   1.000
_cell.angle_alpha   90.00
_cell.angle_beta   90.00
_cell.angle_gamma   90.00
#
_symmetry.space_group_name_H-M   'P 1'
#
loop_
_entity.id
_entity.type
_entity.pdbx_description
1 polymer ?
#
loop_
_entity_poly.entity_id
_entity_poly.type
_entity_poly.pdbx_seq_one_letter_code
_entity_poly.pdbx_strand_id
1 'polypeptide(L)'
;MAKKPSQKFTENNLNKGQMRKLTALRKSLGEDIANKAFGEWIEKQAQQPDSAPVDGNAEIIANTLEPLTKQGKLRIPRGGYLVRRGRGRVIVERVRP
;
A
#
# COMPACT_ATOMS: atom_id res chain seq x y z
N MET A 1 11.11 15.15 -37.36
CA MET A 1 10.55 14.01 -36.62
C MET A 1 9.53 14.55 -35.63
N ALA A 2 8.28 14.06 -35.66
CA ALA A 2 7.22 14.56 -34.79
C ALA A 2 7.59 14.31 -33.32
N LYS A 3 7.50 15.36 -32.48
CA LYS A 3 7.73 15.25 -31.04
C LYS A 3 6.68 14.27 -30.49
N LYS A 4 7.13 13.14 -29.93
CA LYS A 4 6.26 12.27 -29.13
C LYS A 4 5.62 13.11 -28.01
N PRO A 5 4.31 12.96 -27.76
CA PRO A 5 3.65 13.70 -26.69
C PRO A 5 4.38 13.43 -25.37
N SER A 6 4.63 14.48 -24.60
CA SER A 6 5.32 14.40 -23.30
C SER A 6 4.54 13.47 -22.37
N GLN A 7 4.97 12.22 -22.23
CA GLN A 7 4.35 11.27 -21.33
C GLN A 7 4.56 11.73 -19.88
N LYS A 8 3.46 11.96 -19.17
CA LYS A 8 3.45 12.37 -17.75
C LYS A 8 3.86 11.23 -16.78
N PHE A 9 4.17 10.05 -17.28
CA PHE A 9 4.47 8.86 -16.49
C PHE A 9 5.51 8.00 -17.23
N THR A 10 6.36 7.31 -16.47
CA THR A 10 7.37 6.38 -17.01
C THR A 10 6.84 4.95 -16.95
N GLU A 11 6.81 4.25 -18.09
CA GLU A 11 6.26 2.88 -18.18
C GLU A 11 6.97 1.88 -17.26
N ASN A 12 8.28 2.07 -17.03
CA ASN A 12 9.07 1.19 -16.15
C ASN A 12 8.69 1.28 -14.67
N ASN A 13 7.99 2.33 -14.25
CA ASN A 13 7.56 2.52 -12.85
C ASN A 13 6.10 2.11 -12.62
N LEU A 14 5.45 1.47 -13.60
CA LEU A 14 4.05 1.06 -13.51
C LEU A 14 3.94 -0.36 -12.96
N ASN A 15 2.99 -0.57 -12.03
CA ASN A 15 2.67 -1.92 -11.57
C ASN A 15 1.92 -2.72 -12.65
N LYS A 16 1.82 -4.04 -12.47
CA LYS A 16 1.15 -4.95 -13.44
C LYS A 16 -0.30 -4.57 -13.75
N GLY A 17 -1.05 -4.08 -12.76
CA GLY A 17 -2.43 -3.63 -12.92
C GLY A 17 -2.53 -2.31 -13.70
N GLN A 18 -1.64 -1.36 -13.40
CA GLN A 18 -1.52 -0.08 -14.09
C GLN A 18 -1.15 -0.29 -15.57
N MET A 19 -0.21 -1.19 -15.86
CA MET A 19 0.13 -1.58 -17.23
C MET A 19 -1.06 -2.16 -17.99
N ARG A 20 -1.83 -3.07 -17.37
CA ARG A 20 -3.04 -3.63 -18.01
C ARG A 20 -4.08 -2.55 -18.33
N LYS A 21 -4.29 -1.58 -17.43
CA LYS A 21 -5.19 -0.45 -17.65
C LYS A 21 -4.71 0.44 -18.80
N LEU A 22 -3.42 0.74 -18.86
CA LEU A 22 -2.82 1.50 -19.96
C LEU A 22 -3.00 0.78 -21.30
N THR A 23 -2.74 -0.53 -21.37
CA THR A 23 -2.94 -1.31 -22.60
C THR A 23 -4.41 -1.32 -23.04
N ALA A 24 -5.35 -1.47 -22.10
CA ALA A 24 -6.78 -1.44 -22.41
C ALA A 24 -7.22 -0.06 -22.94
N LEU A 25 -6.72 1.03 -22.34
CA LEU A 25 -7.00 2.39 -22.78
C LEU A 25 -6.44 2.64 -24.18
N ARG A 26 -5.20 2.23 -24.46
CA ARG A 26 -4.59 2.36 -25.79
C ARG A 26 -5.39 1.64 -26.87
N LYS A 27 -5.90 0.44 -26.57
CA LYS A 27 -6.77 -0.32 -27.48
C LYS A 27 -8.12 0.35 -27.74
N SER A 28 -8.64 1.09 -26.76
CA SER A 28 -9.99 1.66 -26.84
C SER A 28 -10.01 3.08 -27.43
N LEU A 29 -9.03 3.91 -27.08
CA LEU A 29 -9.03 5.36 -27.36
C LEU A 29 -7.89 5.80 -28.29
N GLY A 30 -6.97 4.89 -28.66
CA GLY A 30 -5.73 5.23 -29.35
C GLY A 30 -4.64 5.75 -28.42
N GLU A 31 -3.40 5.78 -28.90
CA GLU A 31 -2.21 6.03 -28.05
C GLU A 31 -2.23 7.42 -27.39
N ASP A 32 -2.55 8.47 -28.13
CA ASP A 32 -2.44 9.85 -27.65
C ASP A 32 -3.48 10.18 -26.56
N ILE A 33 -4.74 9.81 -26.78
CA ILE A 33 -5.84 10.05 -25.83
C ILE A 33 -5.66 9.17 -24.59
N ALA A 34 -5.26 7.90 -24.78
CA ALA A 34 -5.01 6.99 -23.68
C ALA A 34 -3.88 7.47 -22.77
N ASN A 35 -2.76 7.95 -23.34
CA ASN A 35 -1.64 8.44 -22.57
C ASN A 35 -2.02 9.69 -21.76
N LYS A 36 -2.79 10.62 -22.33
CA LYS A 36 -3.26 11.81 -21.60
C LYS A 36 -4.19 11.44 -20.44
N ALA A 37 -5.22 10.63 -20.72
CA ALA A 37 -6.19 10.22 -19.72
C ALA A 37 -5.57 9.38 -18.59
N PHE A 38 -4.64 8.49 -18.94
CA PHE A 38 -3.93 7.67 -17.95
C PHE A 38 -3.02 8.52 -17.05
N GLY A 39 -2.36 9.54 -17.58
CA GLY A 39 -1.56 10.48 -16.79
C GLY A 39 -2.41 11.22 -15.74
N GLU A 40 -3.55 11.78 -16.14
CA GLU A 40 -4.49 12.45 -15.22
C GLU A 40 -5.06 11.48 -14.17
N TRP A 41 -5.29 10.22 -14.56
CA TRP A 41 -5.78 9.19 -13.64
C TRP A 41 -4.74 8.79 -12.60
N ILE A 42 -3.46 8.64 -12.99
CA ILE A 42 -2.37 8.33 -12.05
C ILE A 42 -2.16 9.47 -11.04
N GLU A 43 -2.20 10.72 -11.50
CA GLU A 43 -2.06 11.89 -10.61
C GLU A 43 -3.17 11.90 -9.55
N LYS A 44 -4.41 11.61 -9.94
CA LYS A 44 -5.54 11.48 -9.01
C LYS A 44 -5.40 10.29 -8.07
N GLN A 45 -4.85 9.17 -8.53
CA GLN A 45 -4.61 8.00 -7.68
C GLN A 45 -3.51 8.26 -6.64
N ALA A 46 -2.44 8.98 -6.99
CA ALA A 46 -1.38 9.34 -6.05
C ALA A 46 -1.85 10.32 -4.96
N GLN A 47 -2.85 11.15 -5.27
CA GLN A 47 -3.48 12.07 -4.31
C GLN A 47 -4.54 11.39 -3.44
N GLN A 48 -5.02 10.22 -3.83
CA GLN A 48 -5.84 9.38 -2.95
C GLN A 48 -4.87 8.67 -2.00
N PRO A 49 -4.84 9.01 -0.70
CA PRO A 49 -4.17 8.13 0.24
C PRO A 49 -4.83 6.75 0.10
N ASP A 50 -4.01 5.69 0.04
CA ASP A 50 -4.44 4.29 0.24
C ASP A 50 -5.06 4.21 1.65
N SER A 51 -6.27 4.73 1.76
CA SER A 51 -6.95 5.01 3.01
C SER A 51 -7.72 3.76 3.40
N ALA A 52 -6.98 2.72 3.76
CA ALA A 52 -7.31 2.19 5.07
C ALA A 52 -7.09 3.36 6.04
N PRO A 53 -8.12 3.81 6.78
CA PRO A 53 -7.91 4.79 7.84
C PRO A 53 -6.70 4.32 8.65
N VAL A 54 -5.71 5.20 8.84
CA VAL A 54 -4.58 4.88 9.72
C VAL A 54 -5.20 4.47 11.04
N ASP A 55 -5.07 3.19 11.40
CA ASP A 55 -5.66 2.67 12.61
C ASP A 55 -4.91 3.31 13.77
N GLY A 56 -5.54 4.27 14.45
CA GLY A 56 -4.94 4.96 15.58
C GLY A 56 -4.51 4.00 16.69
N ASN A 57 -5.18 2.86 16.84
CA ASN A 57 -4.72 1.82 17.77
C ASN A 57 -3.42 1.17 17.28
N ALA A 58 -3.29 0.91 15.97
CA ALA A 58 -2.06 0.38 15.40
C ALA A 58 -0.88 1.34 15.60
N GLU A 59 -1.11 2.65 15.46
CA GLU A 59 -0.09 3.67 15.70
C GLU A 59 0.34 3.72 17.18
N ILE A 60 -0.62 3.71 18.11
CA ILE A 60 -0.34 3.66 19.55
C ILE A 60 0.43 2.37 19.91
N ILE A 61 0.02 1.23 19.36
CA ILE A 61 0.69 -0.06 19.57
C ILE A 61 2.12 0.00 18.99
N ALA A 62 2.32 0.55 17.79
CA ALA A 62 3.64 0.66 17.18
C ALA A 62 4.58 1.54 18.03
N ASN A 63 4.11 2.73 18.41
CA ASN A 63 4.88 3.69 19.21
C ASN A 63 5.26 3.13 20.60
N THR A 64 4.38 2.32 21.21
CA THR A 64 4.66 1.69 22.50
C THR A 64 5.64 0.52 22.39
N LEU A 65 5.61 -0.25 21.29
CA LEU A 65 6.48 -1.42 21.09
C LEU A 65 7.87 -1.06 20.54
N GLU A 66 8.01 0.04 19.80
CA GLU A 66 9.27 0.47 19.20
C GLU A 66 10.44 0.60 20.22
N PRO A 67 10.31 1.29 21.36
CA PRO A 67 11.39 1.41 22.33
C PRO A 67 11.74 0.06 22.98
N LEU A 68 10.77 -0.82 23.21
CA LEU A 68 11.00 -2.15 23.80
C LEU A 68 11.75 -3.08 22.84
N THR A 69 11.52 -2.91 21.54
CA THR A 69 12.24 -3.63 20.48
C THR A 69 13.69 -3.15 20.41
N LYS A 70 13.93 -1.83 20.44
CA LYS A 70 15.27 -1.22 20.44
C LYS A 70 16.10 -1.64 21.66
N GLN A 71 15.47 -1.79 22.82
CA GLN A 71 16.10 -2.25 24.06
C GLN A 71 16.36 -3.77 24.08
N GLY A 72 15.95 -4.53 23.05
CA GLY A 72 16.09 -5.98 23.00
C GLY A 72 15.25 -6.75 24.03
N LYS A 73 14.36 -6.06 24.76
CA LYS A 73 13.48 -6.65 25.79
C LYS A 73 12.22 -7.27 25.20
N LEU A 74 11.90 -6.94 23.95
CA LEU A 74 10.76 -7.47 23.22
C LEU A 74 11.23 -8.30 22.02
N ARG A 75 10.86 -9.59 22.01
CA ARG A 75 11.07 -10.48 20.88
C ARG A 75 9.71 -11.00 20.40
N ILE A 76 9.30 -10.59 19.20
CA ILE A 76 8.09 -11.07 18.55
C ILE A 76 8.47 -12.29 17.69
N PRO A 77 7.95 -13.50 17.98
CA PRO A 77 8.23 -14.68 17.18
C PRO A 77 7.57 -14.59 15.80
N ARG A 78 8.07 -15.35 14.81
CA ARG A 78 7.36 -15.52 13.53
C ARG A 78 5.94 -16.04 13.80
N GLY A 79 4.94 -15.38 13.23
CA GLY A 79 3.52 -15.63 13.50
C GLY A 79 2.88 -14.72 14.56
N GLY A 80 3.68 -14.04 15.39
CA GLY A 80 3.17 -13.08 16.37
C GLY A 80 2.46 -13.69 17.58
N TYR A 81 1.62 -12.89 18.21
CA TYR A 81 0.81 -13.27 19.37
C TYR A 81 -0.68 -13.09 19.05
N LEU A 82 -1.49 -14.06 19.45
CA LEU A 82 -2.94 -13.97 19.46
C LEU A 82 -3.39 -13.33 20.77
N VAL A 83 -4.13 -12.23 20.67
CA VAL A 83 -4.74 -11.56 21.81
C VAL A 83 -6.24 -11.85 21.77
N ARG A 84 -6.75 -12.50 22.81
CA ARG A 84 -8.19 -12.77 22.98
C ARG A 84 -8.69 -12.23 24.32
N ARG A 85 -9.93 -11.77 24.34
CA ARG A 85 -10.60 -11.29 25.56
C ARG A 85 -11.56 -12.38 26.06
N GLY A 86 -11.47 -12.74 27.34
CA GLY A 86 -12.39 -13.72 27.95
C GLY A 86 -12.60 -13.46 29.44
N ARG A 87 -13.87 -13.39 29.87
CA ARG A 87 -14.27 -13.24 31.30
C ARG A 87 -13.46 -12.19 32.08
N GLY A 88 -13.32 -10.98 31.52
CA GLY A 88 -12.60 -9.87 32.16
C GLY A 88 -11.08 -9.97 32.14
N ARG A 89 -10.50 -10.95 31.44
CA ARG A 89 -9.05 -11.13 31.29
C ARG A 89 -8.63 -11.02 29.82
N VAL A 90 -7.40 -10.54 29.61
CA VAL A 90 -6.73 -10.56 28.31
C VAL A 90 -5.81 -11.77 28.30
N ILE A 91 -6.00 -12.66 27.34
CA ILE A 91 -5.19 -13.87 27.18
C ILE A 91 -4.34 -13.69 25.93
N VAL A 92 -3.03 -13.83 26.12
CA VAL A 92 -2.03 -13.68 25.06
C VAL A 92 -1.42 -15.05 24.81
N GLU A 93 -1.64 -15.58 23.63
CA GLU A 93 -1.11 -16.88 23.20
C GLU A 93 -0.12 -16.69 22.07
N ARG A 94 0.99 -17.42 22.12
CA ARG A 94 1.93 -17.45 21.00
C ARG A 94 1.32 -18.25 19.86
N VAL A 95 1.32 -17.70 18.64
CA VAL A 95 0.98 -18.49 17.45
C VAL A 95 2.04 -19.57 17.30
N ARG A 96 1.65 -20.82 17.57
CA ARG A 96 2.50 -21.99 17.27
C ARG A 96 2.44 -22.23 15.76
N PRO A 97 3.59 -22.55 15.13
CA PRO A 97 3.62 -22.93 13.72
C PRO A 97 2.81 -24.21 13.48
#